data_AF-A0ABD0N219-F1
#
_entry.id   AF-A0ABD0N219-F1
#
_cell.length_a   1.000
_cell.length_b   1.000
_cell.length_c   1.000
_cell.angle_alpha   90.00
_cell.angle_beta   90.00
_cell.angle_gamma   90.00
#
_symmetry.space_group_name_H-M   'P 1'
#
loop_
_entity.id
_entity.type
_entity.pdbx_description
1 polymer ?
#
loop_
_entity_poly.entity_id
_entity_poly.type
_entity_poly.pdbx_seq_one_letter_code
_entity_poly.pdbx_strand_id
1 'polypeptide(L)' 'EEYLEAVKQTPNMSVEELMAFSKQYNDVYFHQNIYHCAKLAVGATLQLVDSVMKREVRNGMALV' A
#
# COMPACT_ATOMS: atom_id res chain seq x y z
N GLU A 1 0.19 6.39 -13.84
CA GLU A 1 -0.25 4.99 -14.03
C GLU A 1 0.93 4.02 -14.04
N GLU A 2 2.05 4.36 -14.71
CA GLU A 2 3.26 3.54 -14.80
C GLU A 2 3.77 2.96 -13.47
N TYR A 3 3.88 3.78 -12.40
CA TYR A 3 4.29 3.30 -11.08
C TYR A 3 3.31 2.28 -10.47
N LEU A 4 2.00 2.51 -10.62
CA LEU A 4 1.00 1.59 -10.09
C LEU A 4 1.09 0.24 -10.80
N GLU A 5 1.27 0.23 -12.11
CA GLU A 5 1.45 -1.00 -12.87
C GLU A 5 2.75 -1.71 -12.51
N ALA A 6 3.84 -0.97 -12.26
CA ALA A 6 5.10 -1.55 -11.78
C ALA A 6 4.94 -2.22 -10.40
N VAL A 7 4.33 -1.54 -9.42
CA VAL A 7 4.10 -2.10 -8.08
C VAL A 7 3.08 -3.24 -8.11
N LYS A 8 2.11 -3.23 -9.02
CA LYS A 8 1.16 -4.34 -9.22
C LYS A 8 1.83 -5.66 -9.60
N GLN A 9 3.02 -5.62 -10.20
CA GLN A 9 3.75 -6.84 -10.58
C GLN A 9 4.56 -7.45 -9.42
N THR A 10 4.83 -6.70 -8.35
CA THR A 10 5.65 -7.18 -7.22
C THR A 10 5.14 -8.46 -6.54
N PRO A 11 3.83 -8.78 -6.49
CA PRO A 11 3.37 -10.06 -5.95
C PRO A 11 3.85 -11.30 -6.73
N ASN A 12 4.15 -11.14 -8.02
CA ASN A 12 4.57 -12.23 -8.90
C ASN A 12 6.09 -12.31 -9.04
N MET A 13 6.85 -11.40 -8.40
CA MET A 13 8.30 -11.36 -8.45
C MET A 13 8.93 -12.33 -7.45
N SER A 14 10.04 -12.94 -7.86
CA SER A 14 10.97 -13.65 -6.99
C SER A 14 11.67 -12.69 -6.01
N VAL A 15 12.33 -13.23 -4.99
CA VAL A 15 13.06 -12.40 -4.00
C VAL A 15 14.19 -11.61 -4.65
N GLU A 16 14.87 -12.16 -5.65
CA GLU A 16 15.95 -11.51 -6.39
C GLU A 16 15.43 -10.33 -7.22
N GLU A 17 14.31 -10.53 -7.93
CA GLU A 17 13.63 -9.48 -8.68
C GLU A 17 13.11 -8.38 -7.75
N LEU A 18 12.54 -8.73 -6.59
CA LEU A 18 12.10 -7.77 -5.58
C LEU A 18 13.25 -6.95 -5.01
N MET A 19 14.41 -7.56 -4.77
CA MET A 19 15.60 -6.85 -4.32
C MET A 19 16.10 -5.89 -5.40
N ALA A 20 16.14 -6.33 -6.66
CA ALA A 20 16.52 -5.48 -7.79
C ALA A 20 15.53 -4.31 -7.99
N PHE A 21 14.23 -4.58 -7.82
CA PHE A 21 13.17 -3.57 -7.88
C PHE A 21 13.30 -2.55 -6.74
N SER A 22 13.55 -3.03 -5.52
CA SER A 22 13.74 -2.17 -4.33
C SER A 22 14.91 -1.20 -4.50
N LYS A 23 16.02 -1.64 -5.09
CA LYS A 23 17.21 -0.81 -5.34
C LYS A 23 16.98 0.33 -6.33
N GLN A 24 15.88 0.34 -7.07
CA GLN A 24 15.53 1.46 -7.96
C GLN A 24 14.97 2.68 -7.19
N TYR A 25 14.67 2.50 -5.90
CA TYR A 25 14.08 3.50 -5.03
C TYR A 25 14.93 3.69 -3.77
N ASN A 26 14.85 4.86 -3.15
CA ASN A 26 15.62 5.17 -1.94
C ASN A 26 14.87 4.70 -0.69
N ASP A 27 15.57 4.03 0.22
CA ASP A 27 15.11 3.65 1.57
C ASP A 27 13.78 2.89 1.64
N VAL A 28 13.53 2.00 0.68
CA VAL A 28 12.34 1.15 0.64
C VAL A 28 12.70 -0.29 0.26
N TYR A 29 11.89 -1.23 0.75
CA TYR A 29 11.95 -2.64 0.34
C TYR A 29 10.57 -3.08 -0.14
N PHE A 30 10.55 -4.08 -1.03
CA PHE A 30 9.33 -4.70 -1.52
C PHE A 30 9.25 -6.17 -1.10
N HIS A 31 8.03 -6.64 -0.88
CA HIS A 31 7.70 -8.03 -0.57
C HIS A 31 6.49 -8.44 -1.42
N GLN A 32 6.28 -9.73 -1.69
CA GLN A 32 5.17 -10.19 -2.53
C GLN A 32 3.81 -9.69 -2.02
N ASN A 33 3.66 -9.56 -0.70
CA ASN A 33 2.44 -9.07 -0.07
C ASN A 33 2.34 -7.54 0.08
N ILE A 34 3.40 -6.78 -0.24
CA ILE A 34 3.44 -5.33 0.09
C ILE A 34 2.39 -4.53 -0.69
N TYR A 35 2.12 -4.91 -1.95
CA TYR A 35 1.09 -4.25 -2.76
C TYR A 35 -0.32 -4.49 -2.18
N HIS A 36 -0.56 -5.69 -1.64
CA HIS A 36 -1.81 -5.98 -0.96
C HIS A 36 -1.95 -5.15 0.32
N CYS A 37 -0.91 -5.13 1.17
CA CYS A 37 -0.89 -4.33 2.39
C CYS A 37 -1.06 -2.83 2.12
N ALA A 38 -0.37 -2.29 1.11
CA ALA A 38 -0.50 -0.88 0.72
C ALA A 38 -1.94 -0.51 0.33
N LYS A 39 -2.64 -1.39 -0.41
CA LYS A 39 -4.06 -1.18 -0.73
C LYS A 39 -4.96 -1.24 0.51
N LEU A 40 -4.68 -2.16 1.44
CA LEU A 40 -5.41 -2.21 2.71
C LEU A 40 -5.18 -0.95 3.55
N ALA A 41 -3.94 -0.47 3.64
CA ALA A 41 -3.60 0.75 4.37
C ALA A 41 -4.36 1.97 3.84
N VAL A 42 -4.37 2.15 2.51
CA VAL A 42 -5.13 3.21 1.85
C VAL A 42 -6.63 2.99 2.06
N GLY A 43 -7.13 1.77 1.87
CA GLY A 43 -8.55 1.44 2.06
C GLY A 43 -9.07 1.71 3.48
N ALA A 44 -8.29 1.35 4.51
CA ALA A 44 -8.61 1.63 5.90
C ALA A 44 -8.64 3.14 6.20
N THR A 45 -7.71 3.90 5.61
CA THR A 45 -7.72 5.37 5.70
C THR A 45 -8.97 5.96 5.06
N LEU A 46 -9.37 5.46 3.88
CA LEU A 46 -10.61 5.90 3.22
C LEU A 46 -11.86 5.55 4.03
N GLN A 47 -11.91 4.37 4.64
CA GLN A 47 -13.02 4.00 5.53
C GLN A 47 -13.14 4.94 6.73
N LEU A 48 -12.00 5.31 7.34
CA LEU A 48 -12.00 6.28 8.43
C LEU A 48 -12.51 7.66 7.98
N VAL A 49 -12.06 8.14 6.82
CA VAL A 49 -12.56 9.40 6.23
C VAL A 49 -14.07 9.33 6.02
N ASP A 50 -14.55 8.24 5.42
CA ASP A 50 -15.97 8.03 5.15
C ASP A 50 -16.81 8.09 6.44
N SER A 51 -16.40 7.37 7.49
CA SER A 51 -17.14 7.35 8.75
C SER A 51 -17.16 8.71 9.46
N VAL A 52 -16.08 9.48 9.38
CA VAL A 52 -16.05 10.86 9.92
C VAL A 52 -16.94 11.78 9.09
N MET A 53 -16.83 11.74 7.75
CA MET A 53 -17.57 12.64 6.86
C MET A 53 -19.07 12.35 6.82
N LYS A 54 -19.47 11.09 6.96
CA LYS A 54 -20.87 10.66 7.12
C LYS A 54 -21.43 10.94 8.52
N ARG A 55 -20.62 11.49 9.43
CA ARG A 55 -20.97 11.77 10.83
C ARG A 55 -21.36 10.51 11.62
N GLU A 56 -20.89 9.34 11.20
CA GLU A 56 -21.06 8.07 11.91
C GLU A 56 -20.22 8.06 13.20
N VAL A 57 -19.03 8.66 13.12
CA VAL A 57 -18.13 8.87 14.26
C VAL A 57 -17.66 10.33 14.32
N ARG A 58 -17.22 10.78 15.49
CA ARG A 58 -16.69 12.15 15.67
C ARG A 58 -15.23 12.28 15.18
N ASN A 59 -14.43 11.24 15.36
CA ASN A 59 -13.04 11.12 14.95
C ASN A 59 -12.65 9.63 14.92
N GLY A 60 -11.40 9.32 14.54
CA GLY A 60 -10.84 7.98 14.67
C GLY A 60 -9.37 7.94 14.26
N MET A 61 -8.79 6.74 14.32
CA MET A 61 -7.39 6.47 14.00
C MET A 61 -7.32 5.18 13.17
N ALA A 62 -6.59 5.20 12.07
CA ALA A 62 -6.27 4.01 11.28
C ALA A 62 -4.82 3.60 11.59
N LEU A 63 -4.64 2.39 12.12
CA LEU A 63 -3.31 1.80 12.34
C LEU A 63 -2.94 0.99 11.10
N VAL A 64 -2.07 1.55 10.27
CA VAL A 64 -1.74 1.05 8.94
C VAL A 64 -0.25 1.17 8.62
#